data_AF-A0A7R9TWM3-F1
#
_entry.id   AF-A0A7R9TWM3-F1
#
_cell.length_a   1.000
_cell.length_b   1.000
_cell.length_c   1.000
_cell.angle_alpha   90.00
_cell.angle_beta   90.00
_cell.angle_gamma   90.00
#
_symmetry.space_group_name_H-M   'P 1'
#
loop_
_entity.id
_entity.type
_entity.pdbx_description
1 polymer ?
#
loop_
_entity_poly.entity_id
_entity_poly.type
_entity_poly.pdbx_seq_one_letter_code
_entity_poly.pdbx_strand_id
1 'polypeptide(L)'
;SSARMVAAALLRLAAPERTAHVSFERHSDFSFPTGTGCGGELRFAWAPYVTNASAALVRMRATMGPPHVLLLGAGLWDVLWEAPDARTPQAYGAAVVRALREALSAASPGATVAWLDLPAMVRAKQLTREKRERLTDARVRALNAAAARAVRAEKALR
;
A
#
# COMPACT_ATOMS: atom_id res chain seq x y z
N SER A 1 1.41 -2.51 8.23
CA SER A 1 0.98 -2.02 6.91
C SER A 1 -0.02 -3.02 6.36
N SER A 2 -1.17 -2.55 5.86
CA SER A 2 -2.18 -3.40 5.21
C SER A 2 -1.57 -4.16 4.02
N ALA A 3 -0.76 -3.49 3.20
CA ALA A 3 -0.08 -4.10 2.06
C ALA A 3 0.83 -5.26 2.46
N ARG A 4 1.56 -5.14 3.59
CA ARG A 4 2.38 -6.26 4.10
C ARG A 4 1.53 -7.45 4.51
N MET A 5 0.36 -7.22 5.13
CA MET A 5 -0.55 -8.31 5.52
C MET A 5 -1.12 -9.02 4.29
N VAL A 6 -1.50 -8.27 3.26
CA VAL A 6 -1.98 -8.84 1.99
C VAL A 6 -0.87 -9.62 1.30
N ALA A 7 0.35 -9.08 1.20
CA ALA A 7 1.49 -9.79 0.62
C ALA A 7 1.80 -11.09 1.38
N ALA A 8 1.75 -11.08 2.72
CA ALA A 8 1.93 -12.29 3.52
C ALA A 8 0.82 -13.33 3.28
N ALA A 9 -0.43 -12.89 3.12
CA ALA A 9 -1.56 -13.76 2.81
C ALA A 9 -1.44 -14.38 1.40
N LEU A 10 -1.05 -13.57 0.41
CA LEU A 10 -0.81 -14.03 -0.96
C LEU A 10 0.33 -15.05 -1.01
N LEU A 11 1.41 -14.81 -0.28
CA LEU A 11 2.51 -15.77 -0.20
C LEU A 11 2.06 -17.09 0.42
N ARG A 12 1.28 -17.05 1.51
CA ARG A 12 0.73 -18.26 2.14
C ARG A 12 -0.18 -19.05 1.22
N LEU A 13 -0.90 -18.37 0.34
CA LEU A 13 -1.77 -19.00 -0.65
C LEU A 13 -0.98 -19.61 -1.81
N ALA A 14 0.01 -18.88 -2.34
CA ALA A 14 0.72 -19.26 -3.56
C ALA A 14 1.90 -20.21 -3.34
N ALA A 15 2.54 -20.13 -2.16
CA ALA A 15 3.72 -20.92 -1.82
C ALA A 15 3.78 -21.18 -0.30
N PRO A 16 2.83 -21.94 0.26
CA PRO A 16 2.73 -22.19 1.70
C PRO A 16 4.03 -22.75 2.30
N GLU A 17 4.73 -23.61 1.57
CA GLU A 17 6.01 -24.20 1.96
C GLU A 17 7.14 -23.19 2.09
N ARG A 18 7.05 -22.04 1.39
CA ARG A 18 8.06 -20.97 1.43
C ARG A 18 7.85 -19.97 2.56
N THR A 19 6.68 -19.99 3.20
CA THR A 19 6.33 -19.02 4.25
C THR A 19 7.23 -19.08 5.47
N ALA A 20 7.79 -20.26 5.77
CA ALA A 20 8.74 -20.47 6.88
C ALA A 20 10.07 -19.74 6.67
N HIS A 21 10.41 -19.38 5.43
CA HIS A 21 11.68 -18.73 5.08
C HIS A 21 11.57 -17.21 4.95
N VAL A 22 10.41 -16.63 5.29
CA VAL A 22 10.18 -15.19 5.12
C VAL A 22 10.42 -14.45 6.42
N SER A 23 11.55 -13.73 6.46
CA SER A 23 11.77 -12.71 7.47
C SER A 23 10.79 -11.55 7.23
N PHE A 24 9.71 -11.50 8.02
CA PHE A 24 8.83 -10.34 8.10
C PHE A 24 9.44 -9.24 8.97
N GLU A 25 10.72 -8.93 8.73
CA GLU A 25 11.40 -7.88 9.46
C GLU A 25 10.62 -6.57 9.35
N ARG A 26 10.59 -5.82 10.45
CA ARG A 26 9.90 -4.55 10.45
C ARG A 26 10.63 -3.60 9.52
N HIS A 27 9.87 -3.10 8.55
CA HIS A 27 10.28 -2.01 7.66
C HIS A 27 11.27 -2.42 6.55
N SER A 28 11.30 -3.70 6.18
CA SER A 28 12.08 -4.19 5.04
C SER A 28 11.22 -4.51 3.81
N ASP A 29 11.90 -4.51 2.66
CA ASP A 29 11.42 -5.04 1.38
C ASP A 29 11.62 -6.55 1.33
N PHE A 30 10.83 -7.25 0.50
CA PHE A 30 11.05 -8.67 0.23
C PHE A 30 10.55 -9.09 -1.16
N SER A 31 11.10 -10.17 -1.70
CA SER A 31 10.73 -10.72 -3.00
C SER A 31 10.76 -12.25 -2.99
N PHE A 32 9.76 -12.87 -3.61
CA PHE A 32 9.64 -14.33 -3.68
C PHE A 32 9.21 -14.78 -5.08
N PRO A 33 9.98 -15.66 -5.74
CA PRO A 33 9.51 -16.34 -6.95
C PRO A 33 8.38 -17.30 -6.57
N THR A 34 7.25 -17.26 -7.29
CA THR A 34 6.04 -18.04 -7.00
C THR A 34 6.09 -19.48 -7.58
N GLY A 35 7.28 -20.07 -7.66
CA GLY A 35 7.48 -21.46 -8.12
C GLY A 35 7.44 -21.65 -9.65
N THR A 36 7.76 -22.87 -10.07
CA THR A 36 8.09 -23.25 -11.47
C THR A 36 6.88 -23.43 -12.40
N GLY A 37 5.65 -23.46 -11.89
CA GLY A 37 4.45 -23.73 -12.70
C GLY A 37 3.84 -22.52 -13.41
N CYS A 38 4.05 -21.29 -12.90
CA CYS A 38 3.43 -20.07 -13.45
C CYS A 38 4.41 -18.91 -13.67
N GLY A 39 5.71 -19.07 -13.36
CA GLY A 39 6.75 -18.09 -13.70
C GLY A 39 6.61 -16.70 -13.05
N GLY A 40 5.84 -16.56 -11.97
CA GLY A 40 5.54 -15.29 -11.33
C GLY A 40 6.52 -14.91 -10.21
N GLU A 41 6.46 -13.65 -9.79
CA GLU A 41 7.20 -13.15 -8.64
C GLU A 41 6.30 -12.22 -7.79
N LEU A 42 6.26 -12.48 -6.49
CA LEU A 42 5.64 -11.60 -5.51
C LEU A 42 6.71 -10.69 -4.91
N ARG A 43 6.59 -9.37 -5.13
CA ARG A 43 7.44 -8.37 -4.47
C ARG A 43 6.64 -7.49 -3.51
N PHE A 44 7.27 -7.15 -2.40
CA PHE A 44 6.81 -6.17 -1.44
C PHE A 44 7.87 -5.10 -1.25
N ALA A 45 7.47 -3.84 -1.40
CA ALA A 45 8.29 -2.68 -1.08
C ALA A 45 7.70 -1.94 0.13
N TRP A 46 8.54 -1.66 1.13
CA TRP A 46 8.20 -0.85 2.27
C TRP A 46 8.20 0.63 1.88
N ALA A 47 7.01 1.16 1.64
CA ALA A 47 6.76 2.58 1.37
C ALA A 47 5.72 3.12 2.37
N PRO A 48 6.16 3.63 3.54
CA PRO A 48 5.23 4.00 4.61
C PRO A 48 4.41 5.26 4.32
N TYR A 49 4.98 6.19 3.54
CA TYR A 49 4.32 7.41 3.10
C TYR A 49 3.75 7.29 1.69
N VAL A 50 2.71 8.05 1.38
CA VAL A 50 2.10 8.04 0.03
C VAL A 50 3.13 8.46 -1.03
N THR A 51 3.96 9.47 -0.74
CA THR A 51 5.06 9.91 -1.63
C THR A 51 6.13 8.83 -1.85
N ASN A 52 6.41 8.01 -0.84
CA ASN A 52 7.37 6.91 -0.98
C ASN A 52 6.84 5.81 -1.90
N ALA A 53 5.52 5.63 -2.01
CA ALA A 53 4.93 4.60 -2.86
C ALA A 53 5.24 4.86 -4.33
N SER A 54 5.16 6.12 -4.76
CA SER A 54 5.58 6.60 -6.09
C SER A 54 7.04 6.24 -6.39
N ALA A 55 7.96 6.57 -5.47
CA ALA A 55 9.37 6.25 -5.64
C ALA A 55 9.65 4.74 -5.67
N ALA A 56 8.88 3.95 -4.89
CA ALA A 56 8.98 2.50 -4.90
C ALA A 56 8.55 1.89 -6.24
N LEU A 57 7.47 2.41 -6.85
CA LEU A 57 7.02 1.96 -8.18
C LEU A 57 8.11 2.13 -9.25
N VAL A 58 8.80 3.27 -9.26
CA VAL A 58 9.89 3.55 -10.22
C VAL A 58 11.02 2.52 -10.05
N ARG A 59 11.44 2.27 -8.80
CA ARG A 59 12.50 1.28 -8.51
C ARG A 59 12.09 -0.15 -8.86
N MET A 60 10.84 -0.52 -8.59
CA MET A 60 10.32 -1.84 -8.95
C MET A 60 10.35 -2.03 -10.46
N ARG A 61 9.82 -1.07 -11.23
CA ARG A 61 9.81 -1.13 -12.70
C ARG A 61 11.20 -1.33 -13.29
N ALA A 62 12.20 -0.64 -12.75
CA ALA A 62 13.58 -0.74 -13.22
C ALA A 62 14.20 -2.13 -13.02
N THR A 63 13.77 -2.87 -11.98
CA THR A 63 14.36 -4.17 -11.62
C THR A 63 13.55 -5.37 -12.10
N MET A 64 12.25 -5.20 -12.40
CA MET A 64 11.35 -6.31 -12.69
C MET A 64 10.50 -6.18 -13.95
N GLY A 65 10.60 -5.03 -14.63
CA GLY A 65 9.66 -4.67 -15.68
C GLY A 65 8.28 -4.28 -15.13
N PRO A 66 7.31 -4.04 -16.03
CA PRO A 66 5.97 -3.59 -15.63
C PRO A 66 5.16 -4.73 -14.97
N PRO A 67 4.56 -4.52 -13.80
CA PRO A 67 3.77 -5.54 -13.11
C PRO A 67 2.35 -5.68 -13.70
N HIS A 68 1.78 -6.89 -13.62
CA HIS A 68 0.38 -7.16 -13.98
C HIS A 68 -0.61 -6.92 -12.82
N VAL A 69 -0.13 -6.92 -11.58
CA VAL A 69 -0.93 -6.63 -10.38
C VAL A 69 -0.13 -5.69 -9.49
N LEU A 70 -0.73 -4.55 -9.13
CA LEU A 70 -0.19 -3.58 -8.17
C LEU A 70 -1.21 -3.32 -7.07
N LEU A 71 -0.79 -3.61 -5.84
CA LEU A 71 -1.54 -3.30 -4.63
C LEU A 71 -0.74 -2.26 -3.83
N LEU A 72 -1.30 -1.06 -3.70
CA LEU A 72 -0.67 0.05 -3.00
C LEU A 72 -1.36 0.27 -1.66
N GLY A 73 -0.61 0.64 -0.62
CA GLY A 73 -1.21 0.99 0.67
C GLY A 73 -0.22 1.73 1.55
N ALA A 74 -0.48 3.02 1.77
CA ALA A 74 0.34 3.92 2.58
C ALA A 74 -0.55 4.98 3.28
N GLY A 75 0.00 5.78 4.19
CA GLY A 75 -0.75 6.87 4.84
C GLY A 75 -0.70 6.86 6.37
N LEU A 76 -0.45 5.72 7.03
CA LEU A 76 -0.40 5.69 8.50
C LEU A 76 0.76 6.53 9.05
N TRP A 77 1.89 6.54 8.35
CA TRP A 77 3.03 7.38 8.74
C TRP A 77 2.76 8.84 8.41
N ASP A 78 2.10 9.14 7.29
CA ASP A 78 1.66 10.50 6.98
C ASP A 78 0.75 11.06 8.07
N VAL A 79 -0.18 10.25 8.60
CA VAL A 79 -1.05 10.66 9.71
C VAL A 79 -0.27 10.84 11.00
N LEU A 80 0.62 9.89 11.33
CA LEU A 80 1.39 9.93 12.56
C LEU A 80 2.31 11.15 12.62
N TRP A 81 2.91 11.53 11.50
CA TRP A 81 3.87 12.63 11.40
C TRP A 81 3.29 13.90 10.79
N GLU A 82 1.96 13.97 10.64
CA GLU A 82 1.24 15.13 10.12
C GLU A 82 1.75 15.64 8.76
N ALA A 83 2.16 14.70 7.92
CA ALA A 83 2.63 14.99 6.58
C ALA A 83 1.52 15.67 5.74
N PRO A 84 1.88 16.56 4.80
CA PRO A 84 0.90 17.32 4.01
C PRO A 84 -0.16 16.43 3.34
N ASP A 85 0.28 15.29 2.80
CA ASP A 85 -0.57 14.34 2.07
C ASP A 85 -1.62 13.62 2.94
N ALA A 86 -1.53 13.64 4.29
CA ALA A 86 -2.59 13.08 5.15
C ALA A 86 -3.02 14.04 6.28
N ARG A 87 -2.76 15.34 6.09
CA ARG A 87 -3.19 16.39 7.01
C ARG A 87 -4.71 16.53 7.02
N THR A 88 -5.33 16.41 5.85
CA THR A 88 -6.79 16.44 5.68
C THR A 88 -7.28 15.24 4.86
N PRO A 89 -8.55 14.82 5.01
CA PRO A 89 -9.14 13.78 4.15
C PRO A 89 -9.06 14.09 2.66
N GLN A 90 -9.23 15.36 2.27
CA GLN A 90 -9.14 15.81 0.89
C GLN A 90 -7.72 15.69 0.35
N ALA A 91 -6.72 16.12 1.13
CA ALA A 91 -5.31 15.97 0.74
C ALA A 91 -4.94 14.50 0.54
N TYR A 92 -5.39 13.62 1.45
CA TYR A 92 -5.18 12.18 1.32
C TYR A 92 -5.85 11.59 0.09
N GLY A 93 -7.11 11.96 -0.17
CA GLY A 93 -7.81 11.52 -1.38
C GLY A 93 -7.07 11.92 -2.66
N ALA A 94 -6.57 13.16 -2.74
CA ALA A 94 -5.78 13.64 -3.87
C ALA A 94 -4.44 12.89 -4.00
N ALA A 95 -3.75 12.65 -2.89
CA ALA A 95 -2.49 11.90 -2.86
C ALA A 95 -2.68 10.44 -3.33
N VAL A 96 -3.77 9.79 -2.93
CA VAL A 96 -4.13 8.44 -3.39
C VAL A 96 -4.40 8.41 -4.88
N VAL A 97 -5.18 9.38 -5.41
CA VAL A 97 -5.44 9.46 -6.87
C VAL A 97 -4.15 9.65 -7.65
N ARG A 98 -3.25 10.51 -7.17
CA ARG A 98 -1.92 10.72 -7.78
C ARG A 98 -1.12 9.41 -7.81
N ALA A 99 -1.01 8.72 -6.68
CA ALA A 99 -0.29 7.44 -6.60
C ALA A 99 -0.89 6.36 -7.52
N LEU A 100 -2.22 6.31 -7.65
CA LEU A 100 -2.88 5.38 -8.56
C LEU A 100 -2.63 5.71 -10.04
N ARG A 101 -2.60 6.99 -10.42
CA ARG A 101 -2.26 7.40 -11.78
C ARG A 101 -0.83 6.99 -12.15
N GLU A 102 0.11 7.19 -11.23
CA GLU A 102 1.50 6.77 -11.40
C GLU A 102 1.66 5.25 -11.43
N ALA A 103 0.89 4.53 -10.61
CA ALA A 103 0.85 3.06 -10.65
C ALA A 103 0.33 2.55 -11.99
N LEU A 104 -0.74 3.15 -12.53
CA LEU A 104 -1.29 2.80 -13.84
C LEU A 104 -0.30 3.07 -14.98
N SER A 105 0.49 4.14 -14.92
CA SER A 105 1.50 4.42 -15.95
C SER A 105 2.73 3.51 -15.85
N ALA A 106 3.00 2.94 -14.68
CA ALA A 106 4.11 2.01 -14.44
C ALA A 106 3.74 0.54 -14.70
N ALA A 107 2.44 0.20 -14.78
CA ALA A 107 1.95 -1.16 -14.90
C ALA A 107 1.88 -1.66 -16.35
N SER A 108 1.79 -2.99 -16.52
CA SER A 108 1.51 -3.61 -17.82
C SER A 108 0.13 -3.20 -18.36
N PRO A 109 -0.08 -3.17 -19.69
CA PRO A 109 -1.41 -3.06 -20.27
C PRO A 109 -2.36 -4.13 -19.70
N GLY A 110 -3.57 -3.74 -19.31
CA GLY A 110 -4.55 -4.63 -18.68
C GLY A 110 -4.25 -4.99 -17.22
N ALA A 111 -3.24 -4.39 -16.59
CA ALA A 111 -2.90 -4.66 -15.19
C ALA A 111 -4.02 -4.26 -14.22
N THR A 112 -4.12 -5.02 -13.14
CA THR A 112 -4.97 -4.68 -11.99
C THR A 112 -4.22 -3.78 -11.03
N VAL A 113 -4.73 -2.56 -10.82
CA VAL A 113 -4.16 -1.59 -9.87
C VAL A 113 -5.21 -1.27 -8.81
N ALA A 114 -4.86 -1.43 -7.54
CA ALA A 114 -5.77 -1.15 -6.43
C ALA A 114 -5.07 -0.45 -5.26
N TRP A 115 -5.85 0.38 -4.55
CA TRP A 115 -5.46 0.97 -3.27
C TRP A 115 -6.05 0.17 -2.11
N LEU A 116 -5.22 -0.08 -1.11
CA LEU A 116 -5.57 -0.74 0.14
C LEU A 116 -5.80 0.31 1.21
N ASP A 117 -6.98 0.24 1.81
CA ASP A 117 -7.37 1.12 2.90
C ASP A 117 -6.40 1.05 4.09
N LEU A 118 -6.32 2.18 4.80
CA LEU A 118 -5.65 2.23 6.10
C LEU A 118 -6.35 1.23 7.04
N PRO A 119 -5.58 0.41 7.79
CA PRO A 119 -6.15 -0.63 8.61
C PRO A 119 -6.90 -0.02 9.81
N ALA A 120 -7.81 -0.79 10.41
CA ALA A 120 -8.43 -0.41 11.68
C ALA A 120 -7.37 -0.25 12.79
N MET A 121 -7.58 0.69 13.72
CA MET A 121 -6.61 0.95 14.78
C MET A 121 -6.82 -0.02 15.94
N VAL A 122 -5.77 -0.73 16.32
CA VAL A 122 -5.77 -1.58 17.51
C VAL A 122 -5.25 -0.75 18.68
N ARG A 123 -6.15 -0.13 19.44
CA ARG A 123 -5.81 0.80 20.54
C ARG A 123 -4.82 0.19 21.56
N ALA A 124 -4.97 -1.09 21.89
CA ALA A 124 -4.07 -1.81 22.79
C ALA A 124 -2.60 -1.83 22.32
N LYS A 125 -2.33 -1.61 21.02
CA LYS A 125 -0.99 -1.58 20.43
C LYS A 125 -0.44 -0.15 20.21
N GLN A 126 -1.19 0.88 20.60
CA GLN A 126 -0.77 2.28 20.53
C GLN A 126 -0.05 2.68 21.82
N LEU A 127 1.23 2.32 21.90
CA LEU A 127 2.03 2.44 23.12
C LEU A 127 2.27 3.89 23.55
N THR A 128 2.35 4.82 22.59
CA THR A 128 2.64 6.24 22.87
C THR A 128 1.36 7.09 22.86
N ARG A 129 1.38 8.17 23.63
CA ARG A 129 0.30 9.18 23.66
C ARG A 129 0.05 9.77 22.28
N GLU A 130 1.11 10.16 21.59
CA GLU A 130 1.08 10.70 20.22
C GLU A 130 0.36 9.77 19.24
N LYS A 131 0.64 8.45 19.29
CA LYS A 131 -0.07 7.47 18.46
C LYS A 131 -1.56 7.43 18.79
N ARG A 132 -1.93 7.47 20.07
CA ARG A 132 -3.35 7.44 20.50
C ARG A 132 -4.12 8.69 20.08
N GLU A 133 -3.47 9.85 20.11
CA GLU A 133 -4.08 11.13 19.74
C GLU A 133 -4.20 11.28 18.21
N ARG A 134 -3.16 10.89 17.46
CA ARG A 134 -3.13 11.08 16.00
C ARG A 134 -3.79 9.96 15.22
N LEU A 135 -3.63 8.71 15.65
CA LEU A 135 -4.16 7.53 14.95
C LEU A 135 -5.51 7.09 15.54
N THR A 136 -6.53 7.95 15.44
CA THR A 136 -7.88 7.60 15.89
C THR A 136 -8.66 6.86 14.80
N ASP A 137 -9.57 5.97 15.21
CA ASP A 137 -10.45 5.27 14.26
C ASP A 137 -11.29 6.24 13.42
N ALA A 138 -11.75 7.33 14.04
CA ALA A 138 -12.53 8.36 13.34
C ALA A 138 -11.71 9.02 12.22
N ARG A 139 -10.46 9.40 12.50
CA ARG A 139 -9.56 9.99 11.51
C ARG A 139 -9.26 9.00 10.38
N VAL A 140 -8.90 7.77 10.71
CA VAL A 140 -8.60 6.72 9.71
C VAL A 140 -9.81 6.46 8.81
N ARG A 141 -11.03 6.35 9.38
CA ARG A 141 -12.26 6.19 8.59
C ARG A 141 -12.52 7.38 7.67
N ALA A 142 -12.32 8.60 8.16
CA ALA A 142 -12.51 9.81 7.34
C ALA A 142 -11.55 9.85 6.15
N LEU A 143 -10.29 9.46 6.36
CA LEU A 143 -9.28 9.36 5.30
C LEU A 143 -9.64 8.29 4.27
N ASN A 144 -9.96 7.06 4.69
CA ASN A 144 -10.38 5.99 3.77
C ASN A 144 -11.63 6.38 2.96
N ALA A 145 -12.63 6.99 3.61
CA ALA A 145 -13.84 7.45 2.94
C ALA A 145 -13.54 8.52 1.88
N ALA A 146 -12.60 9.45 2.15
CA ALA A 146 -12.20 10.46 1.20
C ALA A 146 -11.41 9.89 0.02
N ALA A 147 -10.48 8.97 0.28
CA ALA A 147 -9.77 8.24 -0.78
C ALA A 147 -10.74 7.49 -1.69
N ALA A 148 -11.69 6.74 -1.12
CA ALA A 148 -12.68 6.01 -1.89
C ALA A 148 -13.58 6.94 -2.74
N ARG A 149 -13.96 8.11 -2.22
CA ARG A 149 -14.70 9.13 -3.00
C ARG A 149 -13.87 9.68 -4.15
N ALA A 150 -12.61 10.07 -3.90
CA ALA A 150 -11.73 10.63 -4.90
C ALA A 150 -11.46 9.63 -6.05
N VAL A 151 -11.22 8.36 -5.72
CA VAL A 151 -11.02 7.30 -6.71
C VAL A 151 -12.28 7.05 -7.54
N ARG A 152 -13.47 7.08 -6.94
CA ARG A 152 -14.73 6.95 -7.69
C ARG A 152 -14.97 8.13 -8.63
N ALA A 153 -14.71 9.35 -8.18
CA ALA A 153 -14.85 10.54 -9.01
C ALA A 153 -13.92 10.49 -10.23
N GLU A 154 -12.68 10.03 -10.04
CA GLU A 154 -11.71 9.84 -11.14
C GLU A 154 -12.19 8.81 -12.17
N LYS A 155 -12.80 7.70 -11.73
CA LYS A 155 -13.32 6.68 -12.64
C LYS A 155 -14.53 7.15 -13.45
N ALA A 156 -15.33 8.07 -12.92
CA ALA A 156 -16.48 8.63 -13.63
C ALA A 156 -16.09 9.60 -14.75
N LEU A 157 -14.82 10.03 -14.81
CA LEU A 157 -14.28 10.94 -15.82
C LEU A 157 -13.63 10.21 -17.01
N ARG A 158 -13.67 8.87 -17.03
CA ARG A 158 -13.12 8.01 -18.10
C ARG A 158 -14.25 7.29 -18.81
#